data_AF-A0A178UCG4-F1
#
_entry.id   AF-A0A178UCG4-F1
#
_cell.length_a   1.000
_cell.length_b   1.000
_cell.length_c   1.000
_cell.angle_alpha   90.00
_cell.angle_beta   90.00
_cell.angle_gamma   90.00
#
_symmetry.space_group_name_H-M   'P 1'
#
loop_
_entity.id
_entity.type
_entity.pdbx_description
1 polymer ?
#
loop_
_entity_poly.entity_id
_entity_poly.type
_entity_poly.pdbx_seq_one_letter_code
_entity_poly.pdbx_strand_id
1 'polypeptide(L)'
;MSSLPDDLLLSIFARISRLYYPTLSLVSKSFRSLLASPDLYKARSLLGHTESCLYVCFHFDSGPNTHWFTLCRKPDGTLTNDTSKKKKSNGYGLATVPIPHSPPANFSSLVAVGSDIYNIGGSIYLGPSSSSVSILDSQSHMWREAPSLRVELMSHSASVLDRKIYVAGSYKDGNGDSNSCKNLFEVFDTKTQVWHPEPIPCSKTKGIFYSKSACIDGKFHVETTHGVVYAYKEGRWDKAIPTMFGMRASYSFCEMNNVLFYIHRGVFRWYDTKLRMWRILKGLLGLPSLPENMFVRLADYGGKMAVLWEEDRPSCGAGGRDEMMIWCAVIALKRHLNFSFWGKVEWFDHVLTVPKQHVFVKALTASL
;
A
#
# COMPACT_ATOMS: atom_id res chain seq x y z
N MET A 1 1.86 -32.93 -32.12
CA MET A 1 2.18 -31.50 -32.23
C MET A 1 3.27 -31.19 -31.22
N SER A 2 4.41 -30.66 -31.64
CA SER A 2 5.49 -30.27 -30.74
C SER A 2 5.05 -29.06 -29.90
N SER A 3 5.08 -29.19 -28.58
CA SER A 3 4.88 -28.06 -27.66
C SER A 3 6.04 -27.07 -27.82
N LEU A 4 5.75 -25.77 -27.64
CA LEU A 4 6.80 -24.77 -27.57
C LEU A 4 7.76 -25.11 -26.40
N PRO A 5 9.08 -25.00 -26.57
CA PRO A 5 10.04 -25.11 -25.48
C PRO A 5 9.77 -24.14 -24.32
N ASP A 6 9.99 -24.61 -23.08
CA ASP A 6 9.70 -23.85 -21.85
C ASP A 6 10.55 -22.57 -21.74
N ASP A 7 11.77 -22.57 -22.26
CA ASP A 7 12.67 -21.40 -22.31
C ASP A 7 12.11 -20.30 -23.22
N LEU A 8 11.53 -20.67 -24.37
CA LEU A 8 10.83 -19.73 -25.25
C LEU A 8 9.56 -19.19 -24.59
N LEU A 9 8.79 -20.04 -23.90
CA LEU A 9 7.61 -19.59 -23.14
C LEU A 9 7.96 -18.62 -22.03
N LEU A 10 9.00 -18.89 -21.23
CA LEU A 10 9.50 -17.98 -20.19
C LEU A 10 9.93 -16.64 -20.78
N SER A 11 10.65 -16.67 -21.90
CA SER A 11 11.08 -15.48 -22.64
C SER A 11 9.86 -14.66 -23.11
N ILE A 12 8.80 -15.31 -23.61
CA ILE A 12 7.55 -14.65 -24.00
C ILE A 12 6.86 -14.05 -22.77
N PHE A 13 6.66 -14.82 -21.71
CA PHE A 13 6.00 -14.36 -20.49
C PHE A 13 6.75 -13.20 -19.83
N ALA A 14 8.08 -13.19 -19.90
CA ALA A 14 8.90 -12.10 -19.35
C ALA A 14 8.66 -10.75 -20.04
N ARG A 15 8.13 -10.73 -21.26
CA ARG A 15 7.79 -9.51 -22.01
C ARG A 15 6.34 -9.09 -21.89
N ILE A 16 5.48 -9.99 -21.39
CA ILE A 16 4.06 -9.72 -21.20
C ILE A 16 3.86 -9.05 -19.85
N SER A 17 2.94 -8.08 -19.79
CA SER A 17 2.59 -7.43 -18.53
C SER A 17 2.00 -8.43 -17.53
N ARG A 18 2.42 -8.29 -16.27
CA ARG A 18 1.96 -9.14 -15.16
C ARG A 18 0.45 -9.09 -14.96
N LEU A 19 -0.21 -8.02 -15.43
CA LEU A 19 -1.67 -7.90 -15.42
C LEU A 19 -2.38 -9.06 -16.14
N TYR A 20 -1.74 -9.69 -17.13
CA TYR A 20 -2.31 -10.82 -17.89
C TYR A 20 -1.96 -12.19 -17.30
N TYR A 21 -1.09 -12.27 -16.28
CA TYR A 21 -0.63 -13.54 -15.75
C TYR A 21 -1.77 -14.40 -15.16
N PRO A 22 -2.76 -13.84 -14.45
CA PRO A 22 -3.90 -14.64 -14.01
C PRO A 22 -4.62 -15.31 -15.18
N THR A 23 -4.87 -14.61 -16.28
CA THR A 23 -5.49 -15.19 -17.49
C THR A 23 -4.59 -16.23 -18.15
N LEU A 24 -3.30 -15.96 -18.30
CA LEU A 24 -2.34 -16.91 -18.90
C LEU A 24 -2.20 -18.19 -18.06
N SER A 25 -2.30 -18.10 -16.73
CA SER A 25 -2.24 -19.25 -15.82
C SER A 25 -3.42 -20.22 -15.95
N LEU A 26 -4.50 -19.79 -16.61
CA LEU A 26 -5.68 -20.61 -16.88
C LEU A 26 -5.55 -21.41 -18.20
N VAL A 27 -4.58 -21.08 -19.05
CA VAL A 27 -4.40 -21.73 -20.36
C VAL A 27 -3.96 -23.19 -20.23
N SER A 28 -2.98 -23.48 -19.37
CA SER A 28 -2.50 -24.85 -19.13
C SER A 28 -1.78 -24.98 -17.79
N LYS A 29 -1.58 -26.23 -17.33
CA LYS A 29 -0.78 -26.53 -16.13
C LYS A 29 0.69 -26.09 -16.30
N SER A 30 1.26 -26.25 -17.49
CA SER A 30 2.63 -25.80 -17.80
C SER A 30 2.74 -24.28 -17.69
N PHE A 31 1.82 -23.52 -18.30
CA PHE A 31 1.81 -22.06 -18.20
C PHE A 31 1.74 -21.59 -16.75
N ARG A 32 0.84 -22.18 -15.96
CA ARG A 32 0.74 -21.89 -14.52
C ARG A 32 2.05 -22.15 -13.79
N SER A 33 2.71 -23.28 -14.06
CA SER A 33 4.00 -23.63 -13.44
C SER A 33 5.11 -22.67 -13.83
N LEU A 34 5.19 -22.27 -15.10
CA LEU A 34 6.20 -21.33 -15.59
C LEU A 34 5.98 -19.91 -15.05
N LEU A 35 4.72 -19.47 -14.94
CA LEU A 35 4.37 -18.18 -14.36
C LEU A 35 4.64 -18.09 -12.85
N ALA A 36 4.62 -19.23 -12.16
CA ALA A 36 5.00 -19.33 -10.75
C ALA A 36 6.51 -19.59 -10.55
N SER A 37 7.28 -19.81 -11.63
CA SER A 37 8.70 -20.11 -11.54
C SER A 37 9.53 -18.86 -11.19
N PRO A 38 10.49 -18.94 -10.27
CA PRO A 38 11.42 -17.85 -9.99
C PRO A 38 12.27 -17.47 -11.21
N ASP A 39 12.43 -18.38 -12.18
CA ASP A 39 13.20 -18.11 -13.40
C ASP A 39 12.54 -17.08 -14.31
N LEU A 40 11.22 -16.93 -14.24
CA LEU A 40 10.51 -15.88 -14.94
C LEU A 40 10.96 -14.49 -14.46
N TYR A 41 11.10 -14.31 -13.15
CA TYR A 41 11.57 -13.04 -12.59
C TYR A 41 13.02 -12.74 -13.00
N LYS A 42 13.89 -13.75 -12.97
CA LYS A 42 15.27 -13.60 -13.48
C LYS A 42 15.28 -13.16 -14.94
N ALA A 43 14.46 -13.79 -15.79
CA ALA A 43 14.34 -13.43 -17.19
C ALA A 43 13.85 -11.98 -17.38
N ARG A 44 12.84 -11.56 -16.60
CA ARG A 44 12.34 -10.17 -16.62
C ARG A 44 13.41 -9.17 -16.21
N SER A 45 14.13 -9.46 -15.12
CA SER A 45 15.22 -8.62 -14.61
C SER A 45 16.33 -8.46 -15.65
N LEU A 46 16.74 -9.55 -16.31
CA LEU A 46 17.73 -9.52 -17.40
C LEU A 46 17.29 -8.68 -18.61
N LEU A 47 15.98 -8.65 -18.90
CA LEU A 47 15.41 -7.83 -19.96
C LEU A 47 15.12 -6.39 -19.54
N GLY A 48 15.33 -6.04 -18.26
CA GLY A 48 14.99 -4.72 -17.72
C GLY A 48 13.48 -4.46 -17.61
N HIS A 49 12.65 -5.51 -17.60
CA HIS A 49 11.19 -5.41 -17.51
C HIS A 49 10.69 -5.45 -16.07
N THR A 50 10.98 -4.39 -15.31
CA THR A 50 10.40 -4.18 -13.97
C THR A 50 9.08 -3.42 -14.07
N GLU A 51 8.03 -3.97 -13.47
CA GLU A 51 6.67 -3.42 -13.40
C GLU A 51 6.26 -3.16 -11.95
N SER A 52 5.56 -2.05 -11.71
CA SER A 52 4.90 -1.82 -10.42
C SER A 52 3.63 -2.66 -10.35
N CYS A 53 3.55 -3.55 -9.36
CA CYS A 53 2.40 -4.38 -9.07
C CYS A 53 1.64 -3.82 -7.86
N LEU A 54 0.36 -3.50 -8.05
CA LEU A 54 -0.51 -3.03 -6.98
C LEU A 54 -0.98 -4.21 -6.14
N TYR A 55 -0.71 -4.14 -4.84
CA TYR A 55 -1.17 -5.08 -3.82
C TYR A 55 -2.21 -4.40 -2.94
N VAL A 56 -3.30 -5.11 -2.67
CA VAL A 56 -4.42 -4.67 -1.85
C VAL A 56 -4.63 -5.69 -0.75
N CYS A 57 -4.62 -5.22 0.49
CA CYS A 57 -4.72 -6.05 1.69
C CYS A 57 -6.04 -5.78 2.42
N PHE A 58 -6.78 -6.86 2.67
CA PHE A 58 -8.03 -6.87 3.43
C PHE A 58 -7.91 -7.78 4.64
N HIS A 59 -8.72 -7.49 5.64
CA HIS A 59 -9.01 -8.39 6.74
C HIS A 59 -10.51 -8.69 6.71
N PHE A 60 -10.89 -9.96 6.81
CA PHE A 60 -12.28 -10.41 6.81
C PHE A 60 -12.57 -11.09 8.16
N ASP A 61 -13.80 -10.98 8.65
CA ASP A 61 -14.22 -11.47 9.98
C ASP A 61 -14.05 -12.99 10.17
N SER A 62 -13.70 -13.74 9.12
CA SER A 62 -13.45 -15.18 9.15
C SER A 62 -12.12 -15.63 9.79
N GLY A 63 -11.29 -14.72 10.31
CA GLY A 63 -10.08 -15.09 11.06
C GLY A 63 -9.06 -13.95 11.19
N PRO A 64 -7.97 -14.14 11.96
CA PRO A 64 -6.96 -13.11 12.21
C PRO A 64 -6.12 -12.75 10.97
N ASN A 65 -6.15 -13.58 9.94
CA ASN A 65 -5.25 -13.49 8.81
C ASN A 65 -5.63 -12.34 7.86
N THR A 66 -4.63 -11.85 7.15
CA THR A 66 -4.84 -10.88 6.07
C THR A 66 -4.95 -11.57 4.72
N HIS A 67 -5.74 -10.99 3.82
CA HIS A 67 -5.99 -11.49 2.48
C HIS A 67 -5.47 -10.49 1.46
N TRP A 68 -4.68 -10.99 0.52
CA TRP A 68 -3.98 -10.17 -0.44
C TRP A 68 -4.54 -10.36 -1.84
N PHE A 69 -4.63 -9.26 -2.56
CA PHE A 69 -5.08 -9.22 -3.93
C PHE A 69 -4.10 -8.40 -4.76
N THR A 70 -3.97 -8.72 -6.04
CA THR A 70 -3.19 -7.92 -6.99
C THR A 70 -4.02 -7.54 -8.20
N LEU A 71 -3.74 -6.37 -8.78
CA LEU A 71 -4.43 -5.88 -9.96
C LEU A 71 -4.14 -6.78 -11.17
N CYS A 72 -5.17 -7.12 -11.92
CA CYS A 72 -5.09 -7.92 -13.13
C CYS A 72 -6.07 -7.44 -14.20
N ARG A 73 -5.88 -7.94 -15.43
CA ARG A 73 -6.90 -7.87 -16.47
C ARG A 73 -7.92 -8.97 -16.24
N LYS A 74 -9.20 -8.62 -16.25
CA LYS A 74 -10.28 -9.60 -16.35
C LYS A 74 -10.14 -10.28 -17.73
N PRO A 75 -10.34 -11.61 -17.83
CA PRO A 75 -10.55 -12.22 -19.13
C PRO A 75 -11.74 -11.50 -19.78
N ASP A 76 -11.59 -11.04 -21.02
CA ASP A 76 -12.66 -10.37 -21.73
C ASP A 76 -13.88 -11.30 -21.70
N GLY A 77 -14.90 -10.92 -20.93
CA GLY A 77 -16.17 -11.64 -20.93
C GLY A 77 -16.62 -11.68 -22.38
N THR A 78 -16.87 -12.89 -22.89
CA THR A 78 -17.50 -13.11 -24.18
C THR A 78 -18.57 -12.04 -24.38
N LEU A 79 -18.51 -11.33 -25.51
CA LEU A 79 -19.57 -10.44 -25.96
C LEU A 79 -20.88 -11.22 -25.95
N THR A 80 -21.59 -11.21 -24.83
CA THR A 80 -23.01 -11.50 -24.85
C THR A 80 -23.61 -10.32 -25.59
N ASN A 81 -24.31 -10.62 -26.69
CA ASN A 81 -24.98 -9.67 -27.56
C ASN A 81 -26.16 -8.97 -26.85
N ASP A 82 -25.97 -8.51 -25.61
CA ASP A 82 -26.93 -7.70 -24.91
C ASP A 82 -26.74 -6.25 -25.31
N THR A 83 -27.61 -5.81 -26.22
CA THR A 83 -27.81 -4.46 -26.75
C THR A 83 -28.16 -3.39 -25.70
N SER A 84 -27.89 -3.62 -24.41
CA SER A 84 -27.98 -2.58 -23.38
C SER A 84 -26.66 -1.82 -23.30
N LYS A 85 -26.72 -0.48 -23.36
CA LYS A 85 -25.58 0.44 -23.24
C LYS A 85 -24.92 0.37 -21.84
N LYS A 86 -24.41 -0.77 -21.42
CA LYS A 86 -23.56 -0.88 -20.22
C LYS A 86 -22.22 -0.21 -20.56
N LYS A 87 -21.83 0.78 -19.76
CA LYS A 87 -20.50 1.39 -19.78
C LYS A 87 -19.48 0.26 -19.93
N LYS A 88 -18.68 0.27 -21.02
CA LYS A 88 -17.59 -0.70 -21.20
C LYS A 88 -16.70 -0.63 -19.97
N SER A 89 -16.71 -1.68 -19.15
CA SER A 89 -15.72 -1.88 -18.09
C SER A 89 -14.34 -1.84 -18.75
N ASN A 90 -13.37 -1.22 -18.07
CA ASN A 90 -12.01 -1.12 -18.59
C ASN A 90 -11.29 -2.48 -18.55
N GLY A 91 -11.92 -3.51 -17.99
CA GLY A 91 -11.43 -4.88 -17.96
C GLY A 91 -10.41 -5.11 -16.86
N TYR A 92 -10.49 -4.34 -15.76
CA TYR A 92 -9.60 -4.51 -14.60
C TYR A 92 -10.31 -5.24 -13.47
N GLY A 93 -9.55 -6.04 -12.72
CA GLY A 93 -10.00 -6.78 -11.55
C GLY A 93 -8.90 -6.95 -10.53
N LEU A 94 -9.25 -7.39 -9.34
CA LEU A 94 -8.31 -7.83 -8.31
C LEU A 94 -8.35 -9.36 -8.23
N ALA A 95 -7.23 -10.00 -8.53
CA ALA A 95 -7.06 -11.44 -8.35
C ALA A 95 -6.50 -11.72 -6.96
N THR A 96 -7.01 -12.76 -6.30
CA THR A 96 -6.48 -13.28 -5.04
C THR A 96 -5.02 -13.73 -5.23
N VAL A 97 -4.15 -13.33 -4.31
CA VAL A 97 -2.79 -13.83 -4.23
C VAL A 97 -2.78 -14.99 -3.22
N PRO A 98 -2.34 -16.20 -3.62
CA PRO A 98 -2.40 -17.38 -2.74
C PRO A 98 -1.27 -17.32 -1.69
N ILE A 99 -1.47 -16.50 -0.65
CA ILE A 99 -0.55 -16.36 0.48
C ILE A 99 -1.14 -17.11 1.66
N PRO A 100 -0.71 -18.36 1.93
CA PRO A 100 -1.19 -19.10 3.09
C PRO A 100 -0.70 -18.43 4.39
N HIS A 101 -1.55 -18.42 5.41
CA HIS A 101 -1.22 -17.97 6.77
C HIS A 101 -0.59 -16.58 6.88
N SER A 102 -1.08 -15.61 6.09
CA SER A 102 -0.59 -14.23 6.18
C SER A 102 -0.86 -13.63 7.57
N PRO A 103 0.17 -13.12 8.27
CA PRO A 103 0.00 -12.56 9.60
C PRO A 103 -0.94 -11.35 9.59
N PRO A 104 -1.55 -11.01 10.74
CA PRO A 104 -2.24 -9.74 10.91
C PRO A 104 -1.35 -8.57 10.51
N ALA A 105 -1.92 -7.59 9.81
CA ALA A 105 -1.20 -6.40 9.40
C ALA A 105 -2.08 -5.17 9.60
N ASN A 106 -1.45 -4.02 9.87
CA ASN A 106 -2.15 -2.74 9.98
C ASN A 106 -1.67 -1.79 8.86
N PHE A 107 -2.34 -0.64 8.72
CA PHE A 107 -1.96 0.34 7.69
C PHE A 107 -0.54 0.90 7.90
N SER A 108 -0.14 1.14 9.14
CA SER A 108 1.10 1.82 9.49
C SER A 108 2.32 0.89 9.58
N SER A 109 2.12 -0.43 9.56
CA SER A 109 3.13 -1.49 9.65
C SER A 109 3.61 -1.96 8.28
N LEU A 110 2.76 -1.86 7.25
CA LEU A 110 3.04 -2.36 5.91
C LEU A 110 3.81 -1.35 5.07
N VAL A 111 5.00 -1.72 4.58
CA VAL A 111 5.77 -0.89 3.63
C VAL A 111 6.38 -1.75 2.53
N ALA A 112 6.51 -1.23 1.32
CA ALA A 112 7.16 -1.93 0.20
C ALA A 112 8.54 -1.34 -0.08
N VAL A 113 9.53 -2.21 -0.29
CA VAL A 113 10.87 -1.84 -0.77
C VAL A 113 11.28 -2.83 -1.86
N GLY A 114 11.32 -2.35 -3.12
CA GLY A 114 11.58 -3.23 -4.26
C GLY A 114 10.48 -4.28 -4.42
N SER A 115 10.86 -5.57 -4.52
CA SER A 115 9.92 -6.70 -4.60
C SER A 115 9.38 -7.15 -3.25
N ASP A 116 9.88 -6.60 -2.14
CA ASP A 116 9.58 -7.10 -0.81
C ASP A 116 8.59 -6.18 -0.10
N ILE A 117 7.60 -6.79 0.57
CA ILE A 117 6.62 -6.10 1.41
C ILE A 117 6.90 -6.47 2.86
N TYR A 118 7.21 -5.47 3.67
CA TYR A 118 7.53 -5.64 5.08
C TYR A 118 6.30 -5.38 5.93
N ASN A 119 6.07 -6.25 6.91
CA ASN A 119 5.10 -6.05 7.98
C ASN A 119 5.88 -5.82 9.28
N ILE A 120 5.94 -4.57 9.72
CA ILE A 120 6.74 -4.14 10.87
C ILE A 120 5.86 -4.09 12.12
N GLY A 121 5.94 -5.09 13.01
CA GLY A 121 5.19 -5.09 14.26
C GLY A 121 3.68 -5.22 14.04
N GLY A 122 3.03 -6.06 14.85
CA GLY A 122 1.61 -6.33 14.70
C GLY A 122 0.87 -6.14 16.01
N SER A 123 0.00 -5.13 16.07
CA SER A 123 -1.17 -5.12 16.93
C SER A 123 -2.35 -4.78 16.04
N ILE A 124 -3.31 -5.70 15.92
CA ILE A 124 -4.69 -5.33 15.52
C ILE A 124 -5.18 -4.40 16.64
N TYR A 125 -6.09 -3.46 16.37
CA TYR A 125 -6.62 -2.47 17.33
C TYR A 125 -6.94 -2.97 18.77
N LEU A 126 -7.05 -4.29 19.00
CA LEU A 126 -7.28 -4.95 20.28
C LEU A 126 -6.37 -6.18 20.55
N GLY A 127 -5.40 -6.46 19.67
CA GLY A 127 -4.52 -7.63 19.74
C GLY A 127 -3.22 -7.35 20.51
N PRO A 128 -2.50 -8.41 20.95
CA PRO A 128 -1.22 -8.25 21.64
C PRO A 128 -0.24 -7.46 20.75
N SER A 129 0.56 -6.61 21.37
CA SER A 129 1.68 -5.96 20.66
C SER A 129 2.70 -7.03 20.26
N SER A 130 3.37 -6.81 19.13
CA SER A 130 4.40 -7.72 18.65
C SER A 130 5.58 -6.93 18.11
N SER A 131 6.78 -7.41 18.45
CA SER A 131 8.05 -6.92 17.90
C SER A 131 8.45 -7.64 16.61
N SER A 132 7.68 -8.65 16.18
CA SER A 132 8.01 -9.46 15.01
C SER A 132 8.00 -8.63 13.73
N VAL A 133 8.93 -8.95 12.84
CA VAL A 133 8.98 -8.38 11.51
C VAL A 133 8.97 -9.51 10.49
N SER A 134 8.07 -9.41 9.53
CA SER A 134 7.92 -10.39 8.46
C SER A 134 8.08 -9.72 7.10
N ILE A 135 8.67 -10.44 6.16
CA ILE A 135 8.87 -9.99 4.78
C ILE A 135 8.08 -10.93 3.87
N LEU A 136 7.14 -10.37 3.12
CA LEU A 136 6.48 -11.03 2.02
C LEU A 136 7.31 -10.81 0.76
N ASP A 137 7.87 -11.89 0.25
CA ASP A 137 8.48 -11.91 -1.08
C ASP A 137 7.36 -11.89 -2.12
N SER A 138 7.26 -10.81 -2.90
CA SER A 138 6.20 -10.67 -3.90
C SER A 138 6.44 -11.54 -5.16
N GLN A 139 7.60 -12.21 -5.26
CA GLN A 139 7.92 -13.15 -6.33
C GLN A 139 7.38 -14.54 -6.01
N SER A 140 7.70 -15.06 -4.82
CA SER A 140 7.28 -16.39 -4.35
C SER A 140 5.92 -16.38 -3.62
N HIS A 141 5.42 -15.21 -3.24
CA HIS A 141 4.23 -15.04 -2.39
C HIS A 141 4.34 -15.78 -1.05
N MET A 142 5.56 -15.81 -0.50
CA MET A 142 5.87 -16.44 0.78
C MET A 142 6.35 -15.43 1.81
N TRP A 143 5.91 -15.62 3.06
CA TRP A 143 6.44 -14.89 4.20
C TRP A 143 7.73 -15.52 4.70
N ARG A 144 8.70 -14.68 5.06
CA ARG A 144 9.90 -15.04 5.81
C ARG A 144 10.08 -14.09 6.99
N GLU A 145 10.74 -14.55 8.04
CA GLU A 145 11.06 -13.71 9.19
C GLU A 145 12.25 -12.78 8.91
N ALA A 146 12.22 -11.60 9.52
CA ALA A 146 13.34 -10.68 9.58
C ALA A 146 13.71 -10.45 11.05
N PRO A 147 14.88 -9.83 11.34
CA PRO A 147 15.21 -9.44 12.71
C PRO A 147 14.10 -8.60 13.34
N SER A 148 13.65 -9.01 14.51
CA SER A 148 12.60 -8.33 15.27
C SER A 148 13.05 -6.97 15.79
N LEU A 149 12.09 -6.10 16.10
CA LEU A 149 12.32 -4.88 16.86
C LEU A 149 12.83 -5.22 18.27
N ARG A 150 13.53 -4.26 18.90
CA ARG A 150 14.06 -4.45 20.27
C ARG A 150 12.99 -4.53 21.33
N VAL A 151 11.86 -3.87 21.09
CA VAL A 151 10.72 -3.80 22.01
C VAL A 151 9.41 -3.94 21.25
N GLU A 152 8.39 -4.42 21.95
CA GLU A 152 7.03 -4.49 21.42
C GLU A 152 6.40 -3.10 21.39
N LEU A 153 6.00 -2.65 20.19
CA LEU A 153 5.40 -1.33 19.99
C LEU A 153 3.87 -1.39 20.12
N MET A 154 3.30 -0.55 20.97
CA MET A 154 1.84 -0.39 21.10
C MET A 154 1.24 0.42 19.95
N SER A 155 1.97 1.43 19.48
CA SER A 155 1.61 2.23 18.31
C SER A 155 2.89 2.50 17.54
N HIS A 156 2.83 2.41 16.21
CA HIS A 156 3.98 2.68 15.37
C HIS A 156 3.55 3.09 13.98
N SER A 157 4.48 3.68 13.25
CA SER A 157 4.39 3.86 11.81
C SER A 157 5.75 3.67 11.16
N ALA A 158 5.73 3.09 9.96
CA ALA A 158 6.89 2.86 9.15
C ALA A 158 6.78 3.63 7.82
N SER A 159 7.89 4.21 7.39
CA SER A 159 8.03 4.85 6.07
C SER A 159 9.39 4.50 5.46
N VAL A 160 9.50 4.61 4.13
CA VAL A 160 10.70 4.20 3.39
C VAL A 160 11.44 5.44 2.91
N LEU A 161 12.74 5.49 3.11
CA LEU A 161 13.62 6.52 2.54
C LEU A 161 14.95 5.88 2.17
N ASP A 162 15.43 6.12 0.95
CA ASP A 162 16.70 5.58 0.45
C ASP A 162 16.86 4.06 0.65
N ARG A 163 15.79 3.32 0.39
CA ARG A 163 15.67 1.85 0.62
C ARG A 163 15.86 1.42 2.08
N LYS A 164 15.83 2.33 3.04
CA LYS A 164 15.80 2.01 4.46
C LYS A 164 14.39 2.22 4.99
N ILE A 165 14.00 1.39 5.95
CA ILE A 165 12.71 1.49 6.61
C ILE A 165 12.93 2.21 7.93
N TYR A 166 12.25 3.32 8.12
CA TYR A 166 12.29 4.13 9.32
C TYR A 166 11.03 3.85 10.12
N VAL A 167 11.20 3.43 11.37
CA VAL A 167 10.12 2.99 12.25
C VAL A 167 10.10 3.86 13.48
N ALA A 168 9.01 4.59 13.67
CA ALA A 168 8.78 5.39 14.86
C ALA A 168 7.54 4.90 15.58
N GLY A 169 7.64 4.68 16.89
CA GLY A 169 6.52 4.21 17.68
C GLY A 169 6.70 4.42 19.16
N SER A 170 5.77 3.85 19.92
CA SER A 170 5.72 3.98 21.37
C SER A 170 5.48 2.64 22.05
N TYR A 171 6.08 2.47 23.23
CA TYR A 171 5.93 1.28 24.07
C TYR A 171 5.71 1.70 25.53
N LYS A 172 5.15 0.79 26.35
CA LYS A 172 4.91 1.06 27.78
C LYS A 172 6.24 1.19 28.52
N ASP A 173 6.32 2.18 29.39
CA ASP A 173 7.45 2.30 30.30
C ASP A 173 7.30 1.31 31.46
N GLY A 174 8.35 0.51 31.73
CA GLY A 174 8.34 -0.53 32.76
C GLY A 174 8.36 0.01 34.20
N ASN A 175 8.29 1.32 34.39
CA ASN A 175 8.48 2.02 35.68
C ASN A 175 7.24 2.02 36.59
N GLY A 176 6.21 1.20 36.30
CA GLY A 176 5.05 1.01 37.19
C GLY A 176 3.93 2.05 37.06
N ASP A 177 4.12 3.13 36.31
CA ASP A 177 3.03 4.01 35.88
C ASP A 177 2.38 3.43 34.62
N SER A 178 1.16 2.92 34.75
CA SER A 178 0.41 2.27 33.67
C SER A 178 0.13 3.18 32.47
N ASN A 179 0.27 4.50 32.63
CA ASN A 179 0.07 5.50 31.58
C ASN A 179 1.38 6.07 30.99
N SER A 180 2.54 5.71 31.51
CA SER A 180 3.82 6.21 30.98
C SER A 180 4.22 5.42 29.73
N CYS A 181 4.47 6.13 28.63
CA CYS A 181 4.94 5.56 27.37
C CYS A 181 6.25 6.22 26.93
N LYS A 182 7.15 5.44 26.34
CA LYS A 182 8.41 5.91 25.75
C LYS A 182 8.35 5.81 24.23
N ASN A 183 9.02 6.74 23.56
CA ASN A 183 9.19 6.73 22.12
C ASN A 183 10.40 5.88 21.73
N LEU A 184 10.25 5.12 20.65
CA LEU A 184 11.30 4.37 19.99
C LEU A 184 11.41 4.85 18.54
N PHE A 185 12.65 4.94 18.05
CA PHE A 185 12.93 5.15 16.65
C PHE A 185 14.06 4.23 16.21
N GLU A 186 13.77 3.37 15.23
CA GLU A 186 14.72 2.42 14.67
C GLU A 186 14.76 2.54 13.14
N VAL A 187 15.92 2.25 12.57
CA VAL A 187 16.12 2.26 11.11
C VAL A 187 16.60 0.88 10.69
N PHE A 188 15.85 0.26 9.78
CA PHE A 188 16.18 -1.04 9.20
C PHE A 188 16.80 -0.84 7.82
N ASP A 189 18.02 -1.35 7.65
CA ASP A 189 18.66 -1.40 6.34
C ASP A 189 18.18 -2.64 5.58
N THR A 190 17.43 -2.45 4.50
CA THR A 190 16.86 -3.59 3.73
C THR A 190 17.91 -4.37 2.95
N LYS A 191 19.07 -3.77 2.67
CA LYS A 191 20.14 -4.43 1.92
C LYS A 191 20.92 -5.37 2.82
N THR A 192 21.27 -4.93 4.03
CA THR A 192 21.97 -5.77 5.01
C THR A 192 21.02 -6.60 5.87
N GLN A 193 19.72 -6.27 5.86
CA GLN A 193 18.68 -6.82 6.75
C GLN A 193 19.06 -6.69 8.22
N VAL A 194 19.58 -5.53 8.61
CA VAL A 194 20.05 -5.27 9.98
C VAL A 194 19.48 -3.93 10.46
N TRP A 195 19.04 -3.92 11.72
CA TRP A 195 18.67 -2.69 12.42
C TRP A 195 19.91 -1.88 12.77
N HIS A 196 19.79 -0.55 12.73
CA HIS A 196 20.84 0.33 13.19
C HIS A 196 21.26 -0.03 14.63
N PRO A 197 22.57 -0.18 14.92
CA PRO A 197 23.04 -0.77 16.19
C PRO A 197 22.79 0.11 17.40
N GLU A 198 22.76 1.42 17.23
CA GLU A 198 22.44 2.36 18.31
C GLU A 198 21.00 2.88 18.20
N PRO A 199 20.22 2.86 19.30
CA PRO A 199 18.90 3.46 19.33
C PRO A 199 19.04 4.97 19.18
N ILE A 200 18.32 5.54 18.23
CA ILE A 200 18.39 6.98 17.97
C ILE A 200 17.58 7.71 19.05
N PRO A 201 18.20 8.61 19.84
CA PRO A 201 17.52 9.24 20.96
C PRO A 201 16.31 10.06 20.54
N CYS A 202 15.17 9.81 21.19
CA CYS A 202 13.92 10.55 20.98
C CYS A 202 13.64 11.56 22.10
N SER A 203 14.59 11.81 23.01
CA SER A 203 14.41 12.65 24.21
C SER A 203 14.00 14.09 23.93
N LYS A 204 14.29 14.60 22.73
CA LYS A 204 13.88 15.94 22.29
C LYS A 204 12.43 16.02 21.82
N THR A 205 11.79 14.86 21.57
CA THR A 205 10.40 14.80 21.11
C THR A 205 9.45 14.88 22.30
N LYS A 206 8.51 15.82 22.26
CA LYS A 206 7.40 15.92 23.21
C LYS A 206 6.17 15.23 22.63
N GLY A 207 5.49 14.45 23.45
CA GLY A 207 4.34 13.64 23.03
C GLY A 207 4.76 12.26 22.54
N ILE A 208 3.77 11.38 22.39
CA ILE A 208 3.98 9.98 22.03
C ILE A 208 3.88 9.85 20.51
N PHE A 209 4.80 9.13 19.88
CA PHE A 209 4.72 8.85 18.44
C PHE A 209 3.44 8.09 18.11
N TYR A 210 2.79 8.49 17.02
CA TYR A 210 1.49 7.98 16.61
C TYR A 210 1.58 7.24 15.25
N SER A 211 0.47 6.68 14.79
CA SER A 211 0.39 5.79 13.62
C SER A 211 0.52 6.50 12.25
N LYS A 212 1.15 7.69 12.18
CA LYS A 212 1.38 8.41 10.91
C LYS A 212 2.83 8.86 10.75
N SER A 213 3.43 8.44 9.64
CA SER A 213 4.71 8.94 9.15
C SER A 213 4.72 9.07 7.62
N ALA A 214 5.70 9.82 7.12
CA ALA A 214 6.00 9.96 5.69
C ALA A 214 7.45 10.43 5.51
N CYS A 215 8.06 10.13 4.36
CA CYS A 215 9.42 10.54 4.02
C CYS A 215 9.38 11.63 2.95
N ILE A 216 9.76 12.87 3.30
CA ILE A 216 9.67 14.01 2.38
C ILE A 216 10.91 14.89 2.53
N ASP A 217 11.41 15.38 1.40
CA ASP A 217 12.62 16.18 1.25
C ASP A 217 13.85 15.53 1.92
N GLY A 218 13.94 14.21 1.81
CA GLY A 218 15.01 13.42 2.44
C GLY A 218 14.96 13.39 3.96
N LYS A 219 13.78 13.63 4.55
CA LYS A 219 13.55 13.59 6.00
C LYS A 219 12.39 12.66 6.34
N PHE A 220 12.55 11.89 7.41
CA PHE A 220 11.46 11.10 7.98
C PHE A 220 10.60 11.99 8.89
N HIS A 221 9.30 12.07 8.63
CA HIS A 221 8.36 12.84 9.42
C HIS A 221 7.42 11.91 10.19
N VAL A 222 7.16 12.22 11.46
CA VAL A 222 6.23 11.46 12.30
C VAL A 222 5.33 12.39 13.12
N GLU A 223 4.04 12.06 13.17
CA GLU A 223 3.05 12.76 13.99
C GLU A 223 3.06 12.21 15.43
N THR A 224 2.89 13.09 16.41
CA THR A 224 2.67 12.72 17.81
C THR A 224 1.19 12.85 18.21
N THR A 225 0.81 12.24 19.33
CA THR A 225 -0.56 12.32 19.89
C THR A 225 -1.07 13.75 20.13
N HIS A 226 -0.16 14.71 20.32
CA HIS A 226 -0.46 16.14 20.48
C HIS A 226 -0.57 16.91 19.14
N GLY A 227 -0.51 16.23 17.99
CA GLY A 227 -0.55 16.85 16.67
C GLY A 227 0.73 17.59 16.28
N VAL A 228 1.83 17.40 17.04
CA VAL A 228 3.14 17.95 16.68
C VAL A 228 3.83 16.96 15.76
N VAL A 229 4.33 17.46 14.63
CA VAL A 229 5.11 16.67 13.68
C VAL A 229 6.60 16.90 13.95
N TYR A 230 7.39 15.83 13.97
CA TYR A 230 8.84 15.91 14.04
C TYR A 230 9.45 15.39 12.75
N ALA A 231 10.51 16.04 12.28
CA ALA A 231 11.33 15.62 11.15
C ALA A 231 12.67 15.09 11.67
N TYR A 232 13.08 13.92 11.19
CA TYR A 232 14.38 13.33 11.44
C TYR A 232 15.24 13.39 10.17
N LYS A 233 16.48 13.86 10.33
CA LYS A 233 17.54 13.74 9.32
C LYS A 233 18.89 13.65 10.03
N GLU A 234 19.72 12.66 9.66
CA GLU A 234 21.13 12.55 10.07
C GLU A 234 21.36 12.78 11.57
N GLY A 235 20.61 12.08 12.43
CA GLY A 235 20.78 12.14 13.89
C GLY A 235 20.10 13.33 14.58
N ARG A 236 19.40 14.19 13.83
CA ARG A 236 18.74 15.39 14.39
C ARG A 236 17.23 15.32 14.22
N TRP A 237 16.53 15.72 15.30
CA TRP A 237 15.09 15.90 15.35
C TRP A 237 14.75 17.38 15.35
N ASP A 238 13.96 17.81 14.37
CA ASP A 238 13.44 19.16 14.27
C ASP A 238 11.91 19.14 14.36
N LYS A 239 11.31 20.17 14.95
CA LYS A 239 9.85 20.34 14.85
C LYS A 239 9.49 20.70 13.41
N ALA A 240 8.65 19.89 12.82
CA ALA A 240 8.04 20.12 11.52
C ALA A 240 6.69 20.84 11.68
N ILE A 241 6.06 21.11 10.53
CA ILE A 241 4.86 21.93 10.46
C ILE A 241 3.66 21.07 10.89
N PRO A 242 2.84 21.53 11.87
CA PRO A 242 1.73 20.74 12.40
C PRO A 242 0.70 20.30 11.33
N THR A 243 0.59 21.05 10.23
CA THR A 243 -0.39 20.80 9.17
C THR A 243 0.07 19.78 8.12
N MET A 244 1.27 19.21 8.25
CA MET A 244 1.86 18.32 7.24
C MET A 244 1.10 17.00 7.08
N PHE A 245 0.66 16.39 8.17
CA PHE A 245 -0.37 15.35 8.13
C PHE A 245 -1.69 16.10 8.32
N GLY A 246 -2.62 15.98 7.36
CA GLY A 246 -3.86 16.76 7.33
C GLY A 246 -4.76 16.58 8.57
N MET A 247 -6.04 16.96 8.48
CA MET A 247 -6.95 16.80 9.62
C MET A 247 -6.94 15.37 10.17
N ARG A 248 -7.08 15.26 11.50
CA ARG A 248 -6.74 14.14 12.40
C ARG A 248 -7.17 12.72 11.97
N ALA A 249 -8.02 12.54 10.95
CA ALA A 249 -8.90 11.38 10.82
C ALA A 249 -8.90 10.60 9.49
N SER A 250 -7.85 10.57 8.64
CA SER A 250 -7.83 9.54 7.58
C SER A 250 -6.46 8.98 7.21
N TYR A 251 -6.38 7.65 7.12
CA TYR A 251 -5.31 6.87 6.48
C TYR A 251 -5.38 6.94 4.94
N SER A 252 -5.81 8.09 4.42
CA SER A 252 -6.08 8.34 3.01
C SER A 252 -5.03 9.29 2.46
N PHE A 253 -3.76 8.98 2.72
CA PHE A 253 -2.60 9.69 2.19
C PHE A 253 -1.62 8.70 1.57
N CYS A 254 -0.84 9.17 0.61
CA CYS A 254 0.30 8.44 0.08
C CYS A 254 1.44 9.41 -0.23
N GLU A 255 2.65 8.90 -0.19
CA GLU A 255 3.84 9.58 -0.65
C GLU A 255 4.15 9.10 -2.07
N MET A 256 4.34 10.03 -2.99
CA MET A 256 4.68 9.75 -4.39
C MET A 256 5.67 10.78 -4.88
N ASN A 257 6.82 10.34 -5.42
CA ASN A 257 7.84 11.23 -5.98
C ASN A 257 8.18 12.42 -5.05
N ASN A 258 8.40 12.15 -3.76
CA ASN A 258 8.71 13.16 -2.75
C ASN A 258 7.60 14.22 -2.52
N VAL A 259 6.34 13.86 -2.76
CA VAL A 259 5.17 14.71 -2.52
C VAL A 259 4.12 13.93 -1.75
N LEU A 260 3.55 14.55 -0.71
CA LEU A 260 2.41 13.97 0.01
C LEU A 260 1.12 14.28 -0.73
N PHE A 261 0.32 13.24 -0.97
CA PHE A 261 -1.04 13.37 -1.47
C PHE A 261 -2.00 12.93 -0.38
N TYR A 262 -3.15 13.60 -0.35
CA TYR A 262 -4.17 13.39 0.68
C TYR A 262 -5.55 13.60 0.07
N ILE A 263 -6.50 12.78 0.48
CA ILE A 263 -7.90 12.97 0.14
C ILE A 263 -8.74 13.14 1.40
N HIS A 264 -9.62 14.13 1.35
CA HIS A 264 -10.61 14.37 2.38
C HIS A 264 -11.89 14.93 1.77
N ARG A 265 -13.01 14.29 2.10
CA ARG A 265 -14.35 14.63 1.60
C ARG A 265 -14.38 14.73 0.07
N GLY A 266 -13.83 13.72 -0.62
CA GLY A 266 -13.73 13.69 -2.08
C GLY A 266 -12.76 14.68 -2.73
N VAL A 267 -12.14 15.58 -1.95
CA VAL A 267 -11.20 16.59 -2.48
C VAL A 267 -9.75 16.11 -2.32
N PHE A 268 -9.11 15.91 -3.47
CA PHE A 268 -7.70 15.56 -3.56
C PHE A 268 -6.82 16.78 -3.35
N ARG A 269 -5.81 16.64 -2.50
CA ARG A 269 -4.82 17.67 -2.18
C ARG A 269 -3.43 17.08 -2.24
N TRP A 270 -2.46 17.96 -2.44
CA TRP A 270 -1.05 17.64 -2.37
C TRP A 270 -0.34 18.69 -1.51
N TYR A 271 0.70 18.28 -0.80
CA TYR A 271 1.43 19.17 0.09
C TYR A 271 2.59 19.84 -0.65
N ASP A 272 2.54 21.17 -0.73
CA ASP A 272 3.61 21.98 -1.32
C ASP A 272 4.65 22.27 -0.24
N THR A 273 5.78 21.59 -0.27
CA THR A 273 6.83 21.74 0.75
C THR A 273 7.49 23.13 0.71
N LYS A 274 7.51 23.78 -0.47
CA LYS A 274 8.06 25.14 -0.64
C LYS A 274 7.14 26.17 0.00
N LEU A 275 5.83 26.09 -0.30
CA LEU A 275 4.83 27.01 0.23
C LEU A 275 4.26 26.60 1.60
N ARG A 276 4.62 25.41 2.08
CA ARG A 276 4.21 24.84 3.37
C ARG A 276 2.70 24.78 3.54
N MET A 277 1.99 24.40 2.47
CA MET A 277 0.53 24.36 2.47
C MET A 277 -0.04 23.27 1.57
N TRP A 278 -1.26 22.85 1.91
CA TRP A 278 -2.05 21.96 1.06
C TRP A 278 -2.65 22.70 -0.11
N ARG A 279 -2.45 22.17 -1.32
CA ARG A 279 -3.00 22.69 -2.57
C ARG A 279 -3.93 21.66 -3.19
N ILE A 280 -4.99 22.13 -3.85
CA ILE A 280 -5.96 21.26 -4.51
C ILE A 280 -5.32 20.65 -5.77
N LEU A 281 -5.49 19.34 -5.94
CA LEU A 281 -5.14 18.64 -7.17
C LEU A 281 -6.20 18.94 -8.24
N LYS A 282 -5.79 19.48 -9.39
CA LYS A 282 -6.69 19.83 -10.50
C LYS A 282 -6.73 18.72 -11.55
N GLY A 283 -7.64 18.81 -12.52
CA GLY A 283 -7.62 17.98 -13.73
C GLY A 283 -8.32 16.62 -13.65
N LEU A 284 -8.95 16.28 -12.53
CA LEU A 284 -9.61 14.99 -12.28
C LEU A 284 -10.95 14.78 -13.04
N LEU A 285 -11.06 15.36 -14.24
CA LEU A 285 -12.21 15.17 -15.12
C LEU A 285 -12.37 13.69 -15.46
N GLY A 286 -13.59 13.17 -15.30
CA GLY A 286 -13.92 11.77 -15.56
C GLY A 286 -13.86 10.84 -14.34
N LEU A 287 -13.32 11.30 -13.20
CA LEU A 287 -13.43 10.57 -11.94
C LEU A 287 -14.84 10.77 -11.36
N PRO A 288 -15.55 9.72 -10.88
CA PRO A 288 -16.81 9.92 -10.19
C PRO A 288 -16.62 10.77 -8.93
N SER A 289 -17.65 11.52 -8.56
CA SER A 289 -17.67 12.25 -7.29
C SER A 289 -17.66 11.26 -6.14
N LEU A 290 -16.64 11.32 -5.30
CA LEU A 290 -16.52 10.46 -4.12
C LEU A 290 -17.32 11.11 -2.95
N PRO A 291 -18.30 10.41 -2.36
CA PRO A 291 -19.02 10.85 -1.16
C PRO A 291 -18.09 11.29 -0.02
N GLU A 292 -18.59 12.19 0.83
CA GLU A 292 -17.79 12.82 1.88
C GLU A 292 -17.23 11.84 2.92
N ASN A 293 -17.95 10.74 3.17
CA ASN A 293 -17.64 9.75 4.22
C ASN A 293 -17.05 8.43 3.69
N MET A 294 -16.60 8.37 2.43
CA MET A 294 -16.02 7.14 1.90
C MET A 294 -14.63 6.84 2.46
N PHE A 295 -14.38 5.57 2.75
CA PHE A 295 -13.03 5.07 3.01
C PHE A 295 -12.25 4.99 1.70
N VAL A 296 -11.14 5.72 1.64
CA VAL A 296 -10.26 5.76 0.47
C VAL A 296 -8.85 5.34 0.86
N ARG A 297 -8.20 4.55 0.01
CA ARG A 297 -6.77 4.23 0.08
C ARG A 297 -6.07 4.75 -1.17
N LEU A 298 -4.93 5.38 -0.96
CA LEU A 298 -4.06 5.89 -2.01
C LEU A 298 -2.78 5.06 -2.04
N ALA A 299 -2.24 4.82 -3.24
CA ALA A 299 -0.96 4.15 -3.43
C ALA A 299 -0.19 4.75 -4.61
N ASP A 300 1.14 4.74 -4.53
CA ASP A 300 2.03 5.03 -5.66
C ASP A 300 2.02 3.85 -6.63
N TYR A 301 1.41 3.98 -7.80
CA TYR A 301 1.39 2.96 -8.85
C TYR A 301 2.30 3.35 -10.00
N GLY A 302 3.60 3.15 -9.82
CA GLY A 302 4.62 3.40 -10.84
C GLY A 302 4.68 4.88 -11.25
N GLY A 303 4.58 5.78 -10.26
CA GLY A 303 4.53 7.23 -10.49
C GLY A 303 3.15 7.77 -10.85
N LYS A 304 2.14 6.89 -10.95
CA LYS A 304 0.71 7.27 -11.06
C LYS A 304 0.04 7.09 -9.70
N MET A 305 -1.06 7.79 -9.46
CA MET A 305 -1.83 7.63 -8.23
C MET A 305 -2.91 6.56 -8.44
N ALA A 306 -2.82 5.46 -7.70
CA ALA A 306 -3.94 4.52 -7.56
C ALA A 306 -4.84 4.99 -6.41
N VAL A 307 -6.14 5.06 -6.68
CA VAL A 307 -7.18 5.45 -5.73
C VAL A 307 -8.17 4.30 -5.63
N LEU A 308 -8.30 3.72 -4.43
CA LEU A 308 -9.28 2.68 -4.17
C LEU A 308 -10.29 3.17 -3.16
N TRP A 309 -11.56 2.94 -3.43
CA TRP A 309 -12.66 3.32 -2.55
C TRP A 309 -13.74 2.25 -2.53
N GLU A 310 -14.57 2.33 -1.52
CA GLU A 310 -15.62 1.38 -1.24
C GLU A 310 -16.98 2.03 -1.53
N GLU A 311 -17.86 1.30 -2.21
CA GLU A 311 -19.23 1.73 -2.49
C GLU A 311 -20.21 0.64 -2.04
N ASP A 312 -21.19 1.04 -1.23
CA ASP A 312 -22.26 0.14 -0.78
C ASP A 312 -23.06 -0.35 -1.97
N ARG A 313 -23.20 -1.67 -2.08
CA ARG A 313 -24.09 -2.27 -3.06
C ARG A 313 -25.46 -2.47 -2.40
N PRO A 314 -26.54 -1.80 -2.86
CA PRO A 314 -27.86 -2.00 -2.27
C PRO A 314 -28.28 -3.48 -2.43
N SER A 315 -28.73 -4.09 -1.33
CA SER A 315 -29.09 -5.51 -1.30
C SER A 315 -30.35 -5.78 -2.13
N CYS A 316 -30.27 -6.77 -3.02
CA CYS A 316 -31.43 -7.25 -3.76
C CYS A 316 -32.17 -8.29 -2.91
N GLY A 317 -33.08 -7.85 -2.04
CA GLY A 317 -34.09 -8.70 -1.40
C GLY A 317 -33.77 -9.22 0.02
N ALA A 318 -34.82 -9.72 0.68
CA ALA A 318 -34.75 -10.27 2.03
C ALA A 318 -33.98 -11.60 2.04
N GLY A 319 -32.70 -11.54 2.42
CA GLY A 319 -31.81 -12.72 2.56
C GLY A 319 -30.47 -12.62 1.83
N GLY A 320 -30.22 -11.56 1.05
CA GLY A 320 -28.91 -11.31 0.43
C GLY A 320 -27.85 -10.94 1.47
N ARG A 321 -26.63 -11.47 1.34
CA ARG A 321 -25.49 -10.93 2.12
C ARG A 321 -25.22 -9.51 1.65
N ASP A 322 -25.06 -8.61 2.61
CA ASP A 322 -24.57 -7.27 2.34
C ASP A 322 -23.14 -7.33 1.75
N GLU A 323 -22.96 -6.76 0.57
CA GLU A 323 -21.70 -6.74 -0.17
C GLU A 323 -21.21 -5.30 -0.34
N MET A 324 -19.89 -5.13 -0.35
CA MET A 324 -19.22 -3.88 -0.68
C MET A 324 -18.51 -4.00 -2.03
N MET A 325 -18.69 -3.02 -2.90
CA MET A 325 -17.94 -2.91 -4.15
C MET A 325 -16.66 -2.12 -3.93
N ILE A 326 -15.53 -2.70 -4.30
CA ILE A 326 -14.24 -2.02 -4.34
C ILE A 326 -14.00 -1.50 -5.74
N TRP A 327 -13.86 -0.19 -5.85
CA TRP A 327 -13.49 0.50 -7.07
C TRP A 327 -12.01 0.88 -7.04
N CYS A 328 -11.42 0.96 -8.22
CA CYS A 328 -10.07 1.47 -8.38
C CYS A 328 -10.04 2.46 -9.54
N ALA A 329 -9.31 3.56 -9.37
CA ALA A 329 -8.95 4.48 -10.44
C ALA A 329 -7.43 4.68 -10.46
N VAL A 330 -6.87 4.80 -11.66
CA VAL A 330 -5.47 5.20 -11.83
C VAL A 330 -5.43 6.57 -12.47
N ILE A 331 -4.70 7.47 -11.83
CA ILE A 331 -4.58 8.87 -12.21
C ILE A 331 -3.12 9.17 -12.53
N ALA A 332 -2.84 9.51 -13.78
CA ALA A 332 -1.55 10.02 -14.18
C ALA A 332 -1.36 11.44 -13.65
N LEU A 333 -0.24 11.69 -12.98
CA LEU A 333 0.09 13.00 -12.43
C LEU A 333 1.06 13.72 -13.34
N LYS A 334 0.75 14.98 -13.65
CA LYS A 334 1.65 15.88 -14.39
C LYS A 334 1.94 17.11 -13.54
N ARG A 335 3.21 17.45 -13.43
CA ARG A 335 3.67 18.68 -12.79
C ARG A 335 3.82 19.76 -13.86
N HIS A 336 3.11 20.86 -13.71
CA HIS A 336 3.20 22.02 -14.59
C HIS A 336 4.31 22.99 -14.15
N LEU A 337 4.74 23.87 -15.06
CA LEU A 337 5.78 24.89 -14.84
C LEU A 337 5.49 25.82 -13.66
N ASN A 338 4.22 26.06 -13.35
CA ASN A 338 3.78 26.84 -12.17
C ASN A 338 3.77 26.02 -10.86
N PHE A 339 4.47 24.88 -10.84
CA PHE A 339 4.52 23.93 -9.74
C PHE A 339 3.14 23.39 -9.31
N SER A 340 2.10 23.50 -10.13
CA SER A 340 0.81 22.86 -9.84
C SER A 340 0.77 21.43 -10.37
N PHE A 341 0.14 20.53 -9.60
CA PHE A 341 -0.16 19.19 -10.05
C PHE A 341 -1.52 19.15 -10.75
N TRP A 342 -1.54 18.46 -11.88
CA TRP A 342 -2.75 18.09 -12.61
C TRP A 342 -2.82 16.57 -12.71
N GLY A 343 -3.94 16.00 -12.31
CA GLY A 343 -4.26 14.60 -12.55
C GLY A 343 -4.95 14.44 -13.90
N LYS A 344 -4.75 13.31 -14.56
CA LYS A 344 -5.55 12.81 -15.67
C LYS A 344 -5.99 11.39 -15.32
N VAL A 345 -7.29 11.16 -15.22
CA VAL A 345 -7.83 9.80 -15.00
C VAL A 345 -7.52 8.97 -16.24
N GLU A 346 -6.76 7.89 -16.07
CA GLU A 346 -6.48 6.95 -17.16
C GLU A 346 -7.62 5.94 -17.31
N TRP A 347 -8.07 5.41 -16.18
CA TRP A 347 -9.19 4.49 -16.10
C TRP A 347 -9.73 4.47 -14.68
N PHE A 348 -10.98 4.02 -14.55
CA PHE A 348 -11.52 3.52 -13.29
C PHE A 348 -12.44 2.34 -13.58
N ASP A 349 -12.54 1.39 -12.66
CA ASP A 349 -13.34 0.18 -12.84
C ASP A 349 -13.75 -0.41 -11.48
N HIS A 350 -14.81 -1.21 -11.49
CA HIS A 350 -15.13 -2.07 -10.36
C HIS A 350 -14.17 -3.25 -10.38
N VAL A 351 -13.39 -3.43 -9.32
CA VAL A 351 -12.27 -4.39 -9.33
C VAL A 351 -12.49 -5.60 -8.43
N LEU A 352 -13.31 -5.48 -7.38
CA LEU A 352 -13.58 -6.58 -6.44
C LEU A 352 -14.92 -6.37 -5.74
N THR A 353 -15.60 -7.45 -5.38
CA THR A 353 -16.73 -7.43 -4.44
C THR A 353 -16.32 -8.20 -3.20
N VAL A 354 -16.52 -7.61 -2.03
CA VAL A 354 -16.16 -8.19 -0.73
C VAL A 354 -17.38 -8.22 0.20
N PRO A 355 -17.40 -9.08 1.23
CA PRO A 355 -18.42 -9.01 2.28
C PRO A 355 -18.37 -7.62 2.94
N LYS A 356 -19.51 -7.03 3.30
CA LYS A 356 -19.56 -5.71 3.97
C LYS A 356 -18.83 -5.67 5.32
N GLN A 357 -18.72 -6.83 5.97
CA GLN A 357 -17.88 -7.05 7.13
C GLN A 357 -16.45 -7.32 6.68
N HIS A 358 -15.70 -6.23 6.48
CA HIS A 358 -14.29 -6.27 6.13
C HIS A 358 -13.57 -5.03 6.65
N VAL A 359 -12.25 -5.11 6.74
CA VAL A 359 -11.37 -3.98 6.97
C VAL A 359 -10.42 -3.86 5.79
N PHE A 360 -10.52 -2.75 5.05
CA PHE A 360 -9.53 -2.42 4.03
C PHE A 360 -8.25 -1.89 4.69
N VAL A 361 -7.24 -2.75 4.81
CA VAL A 361 -6.00 -2.46 5.53
C VAL A 361 -5.17 -1.43 4.76
N LYS A 362 -4.62 -1.80 3.61
CA LYS A 362 -3.70 -0.94 2.83
C LYS A 362 -3.68 -1.31 1.35
N ALA A 363 -3.38 -0.31 0.52
CA ALA A 363 -2.93 -0.52 -0.85
C ALA A 363 -1.48 0.00 -0.97
N LEU A 364 -0.63 -0.76 -1.64
CA LEU A 364 0.80 -0.46 -1.80
C LEU A 364 1.35 -1.18 -3.03
N THR A 365 2.56 -0.85 -3.47
CA THR A 365 3.13 -1.44 -4.67
C THR A 365 4.50 -2.06 -4.46
N ALA A 366 4.68 -3.26 -4.98
CA ALA A 366 5.98 -3.89 -5.13
C ALA A 366 6.47 -3.75 -6.59
N SER A 367 7.78 -3.69 -6.78
CA SER A 367 8.42 -3.65 -8.10
C SER A 367 8.89 -5.06 -8.48
N LEU A 368 8.36 -5.60 -9.58
CA LEU A 368 8.51 -7.01 -9.99
C LEU A 368 8.86 -7.23 -11.46
#